data_AF-A0A964A8A7-F1
#
_entry.id   AF-A0A964A8A7-F1
#
_cell.length_a   1.000
_cell.length_b   1.000
_cell.length_c   1.000
_cell.angle_alpha   90.00
_cell.angle_beta   90.00
_cell.angle_gamma   90.00
#
_symmetry.space_group_name_H-M   'P 1'
#
loop_
_entity.id
_entity.type
_entity.pdbx_description
1 polymer ?
#
loop_
_entity_poly.entity_id
_entity_poly.type
_entity_poly.pdbx_seq_one_letter_code
_entity_poly.pdbx_strand_id
1 'polypeptide(L)'
;MGNEMSSELEQVDPEQEETEVQGPEAEAEATPYPGEGLVRAIKKKISGGSSKDKKSKKREETPPPPPPGRSRSNAITEGGGGGTTPTVTAPTGPPPPQGTTPEPTGPPPTVPTLAEALAAAVTGNNLGDALRLVSADPAAGLTALGTNKPAFMTLVKDGKPYTTLRRAQLTTIFNGATFEDKKAIFEARFSITISGEGSGSFTEGELNTLHAQCITLPPGHVEGLGTFTELRRSLNTATAEGTHGGSTITMRDEADPTRYSQVFRHEVGHAVDASLGGACETLRSTQAGWTRYNTVDDFIQAAGGYGTIPGDKQGVAKAAIEAFIAGGGPWSGPASFEAALQAAVMAAHPEVVATEPDGSDAVSQDMAVLRPLLASNTLFKTAVASQGPSYFYGNAAQALWPQASGKAFFFNFYYHKAFSVASATHDDLKAWGNAAAGFSDKEWFAEVYASWYETATPGSSRAFPAFVTTFMNNTVANVGAPGGGAPSGGGGNPRVPH
;
A
#
# COMPACT_ATOMS: atom_id res chain seq x y z
N MET A 1 52.89 34.43 54.69
CA MET A 1 53.97 33.45 54.52
C MET A 1 54.00 33.08 53.03
N GLY A 2 55.07 33.50 52.33
CA GLY A 2 55.51 33.24 50.92
C GLY A 2 54.44 33.26 49.81
N ASN A 3 54.39 34.16 48.81
CA ASN A 3 55.34 35.03 48.09
C ASN A 3 56.43 34.32 47.26
N GLU A 4 56.31 34.39 45.92
CA GLU A 4 57.30 34.76 44.86
C GLU A 4 56.72 34.37 43.47
N MET A 5 56.42 35.32 42.56
CA MET A 5 57.28 36.09 41.61
C MET A 5 57.94 35.21 40.52
N SER A 6 58.13 35.56 39.23
CA SER A 6 57.73 36.63 38.28
C SER A 6 58.47 36.35 36.94
N SER A 7 58.17 37.16 35.90
CA SER A 7 58.86 37.43 34.60
C SER A 7 58.36 36.66 33.35
N GLU A 8 57.74 37.28 32.31
CA GLU A 8 58.18 38.34 31.33
C GLU A 8 59.37 37.89 30.46
N LEU A 9 59.46 38.00 29.13
CA LEU A 9 58.89 38.78 27.99
C LEU A 9 59.07 37.90 26.72
N GLU A 10 58.43 38.09 25.55
CA GLU A 10 58.79 39.10 24.52
C GLU A 10 57.86 38.97 23.28
N GLN A 11 57.57 40.10 22.62
CA GLN A 11 56.71 40.30 21.44
C GLN A 11 57.37 39.85 20.13
N VAL A 12 56.58 39.49 19.08
CA VAL A 12 56.64 40.03 17.69
C VAL A 12 55.37 39.57 16.93
N ASP A 13 54.64 40.53 16.35
CA ASP A 13 53.69 40.38 15.23
C ASP A 13 54.44 40.88 13.97
N PRO A 14 54.25 40.30 12.76
CA PRO A 14 53.24 40.89 11.88
C PRO A 14 52.56 39.94 10.87
N GLU A 15 51.31 40.30 10.56
CA GLU A 15 50.68 40.33 9.22
C GLU A 15 50.98 39.19 8.23
N GLN A 16 49.97 38.35 7.96
CA GLN A 16 49.67 37.94 6.58
C GLN A 16 48.16 38.01 6.29
N GLU A 17 47.88 38.88 5.33
CA GLU A 17 46.65 39.13 4.61
C GLU A 17 46.42 37.98 3.62
N GLU A 18 45.35 37.19 3.78
CA GLU A 18 44.83 36.37 2.68
C GLU A 18 43.31 36.58 2.54
N THR A 19 42.99 37.10 1.36
CA THR A 19 41.70 37.38 0.76
C THR A 19 40.76 36.18 0.75
N GLU A 20 39.59 36.34 1.36
CA GLU A 20 38.45 35.44 1.27
C GLU A 20 37.76 35.60 -0.10
N VAL A 21 37.97 34.63 -0.99
CA VAL A 21 37.25 34.50 -2.26
C VAL A 21 35.93 33.79 -1.99
N GLN A 22 34.83 34.55 -1.96
CA GLN A 22 33.46 34.01 -2.01
C GLN A 22 33.20 33.34 -3.36
N GLY A 23 33.18 32.01 -3.38
CA GLY A 23 32.57 31.20 -4.44
C GLY A 23 31.15 30.80 -4.03
N PRO A 24 30.20 30.68 -4.98
CA PRO A 24 28.82 30.36 -4.65
C PRO A 24 28.68 28.88 -4.29
N GLU A 25 28.47 28.58 -3.02
CA GLU A 25 27.91 27.29 -2.59
C GLU A 25 26.46 27.23 -3.07
N ALA A 26 26.24 26.43 -4.12
CA ALA A 26 24.91 25.95 -4.44
C ALA A 26 24.47 25.01 -3.32
N GLU A 27 23.62 25.50 -2.42
CA GLU A 27 22.83 24.66 -1.53
C GLU A 27 21.97 23.73 -2.38
N ALA A 28 22.46 22.50 -2.56
CA ALA A 28 21.63 21.40 -3.02
C ALA A 28 20.66 21.09 -1.88
N GLU A 29 19.44 21.62 -1.99
CA GLU A 29 18.28 21.23 -1.19
C GLU A 29 18.18 19.69 -1.23
N ALA A 30 18.59 19.05 -0.13
CA ALA A 30 18.39 17.63 0.05
C ALA A 30 16.88 17.39 0.16
N THR A 31 16.25 16.98 -0.94
CA THR A 31 14.85 16.56 -0.94
C THR A 31 14.68 15.44 0.08
N PRO A 32 13.79 15.56 1.08
CA PRO A 32 13.55 14.48 2.03
C PRO A 32 13.09 13.23 1.27
N TYR A 33 13.70 12.08 1.58
CA TYR A 33 13.34 10.81 0.97
C TYR A 33 11.86 10.47 1.24
N PRO A 34 11.11 9.94 0.26
CA PRO A 34 9.65 9.68 0.35
C PRO A 34 9.22 8.62 1.40
N GLY A 35 10.13 8.18 2.28
CA GLY A 35 9.91 7.14 3.29
C GLY A 35 9.86 7.61 4.75
N GLU A 36 10.35 8.81 5.10
CA GLU A 36 10.48 9.20 6.53
C GLU A 36 9.14 9.53 7.23
N GLY A 37 8.10 9.92 6.48
CA GLY A 37 6.77 10.18 7.04
C GLY A 37 6.09 8.90 7.55
N LEU A 38 6.03 7.87 6.71
CA LEU A 38 5.39 6.58 7.00
C LEU A 38 5.99 5.84 8.21
N VAL A 39 7.29 6.06 8.45
CA VAL A 39 8.06 5.57 9.60
C VAL A 39 7.42 6.00 10.94
N ARG A 40 6.69 7.13 11.00
CA ARG A 40 5.95 7.54 12.21
C ARG A 40 4.59 6.85 12.36
N ALA A 41 3.91 6.48 11.27
CA ALA A 41 2.59 5.85 11.27
C ALA A 41 2.58 4.42 11.82
N ILE A 42 3.53 3.57 11.39
CA ILE A 42 3.58 2.15 11.77
C ILE A 42 3.87 2.01 13.28
N LYS A 43 4.62 2.95 13.87
CA LYS A 43 4.94 3.03 15.31
C LYS A 43 3.70 3.00 16.22
N LYS A 44 2.53 3.43 15.76
CA LYS A 44 1.35 3.66 16.61
C LYS A 44 0.22 2.63 16.47
N LYS A 45 0.18 1.88 15.35
CA LYS A 45 -0.89 0.92 15.00
C LYS A 45 -1.09 -0.23 16.01
N ILE A 46 -0.08 -0.56 16.83
CA ILE A 46 -0.06 -1.82 17.61
C ILE A 46 -0.09 -1.62 19.14
N SER A 47 0.21 -0.43 19.68
CA SER A 47 0.16 -0.21 21.13
C SER A 47 -1.27 -0.15 21.71
N GLY A 48 -2.33 -0.32 20.89
CA GLY A 48 -3.73 -0.14 21.29
C GLY A 48 -4.67 -1.35 21.13
N GLY A 49 -4.19 -2.53 20.74
CA GLY A 49 -5.08 -3.64 20.36
C GLY A 49 -4.81 -4.95 21.11
N SER A 50 -5.33 -5.10 22.33
CA SER A 50 -5.43 -6.41 22.98
C SER A 50 -6.84 -6.97 22.75
N SER A 51 -6.96 -8.06 21.98
CA SER A 51 -8.20 -8.85 21.96
C SER A 51 -7.98 -10.34 21.68
N LYS A 52 -8.76 -11.10 22.44
CA LYS A 52 -8.72 -12.53 22.79
C LYS A 52 -8.74 -13.53 21.63
N ASP A 53 -8.02 -14.61 21.87
CA ASP A 53 -7.95 -15.86 21.12
C ASP A 53 -9.32 -16.48 20.77
N LYS A 54 -9.46 -16.91 19.51
CA LYS A 54 -10.37 -17.99 19.12
C LYS A 54 -9.62 -19.09 18.38
N LYS A 55 -9.49 -20.23 19.06
CA LYS A 55 -9.06 -21.53 18.56
C LYS A 55 -9.85 -21.91 17.30
N SER A 56 -9.16 -22.14 16.18
CA SER A 56 -9.70 -22.84 15.01
C SER A 56 -8.86 -24.07 14.70
N LYS A 57 -9.57 -25.14 14.32
CA LYS A 57 -9.15 -26.53 14.29
C LYS A 57 -8.54 -26.83 12.91
N LYS A 58 -7.28 -27.26 12.88
CA LYS A 58 -6.51 -27.58 11.67
C LYS A 58 -7.04 -28.87 11.03
N ARG A 59 -7.37 -28.83 9.73
CA ARG A 59 -7.66 -30.01 8.90
C ARG A 59 -6.58 -30.07 7.83
N GLU A 60 -5.96 -31.23 7.72
CA GLU A 60 -4.81 -31.52 6.86
C GLU A 60 -5.34 -32.06 5.53
N GLU A 61 -5.03 -31.39 4.41
CA GLU A 61 -5.36 -31.85 3.06
C GLU A 61 -4.08 -31.97 2.22
N THR A 62 -3.89 -33.15 1.66
CA THR A 62 -2.81 -33.53 0.73
C THR A 62 -3.06 -32.97 -0.67
N PRO A 63 -2.01 -32.65 -1.45
CA PRO A 63 -2.17 -32.03 -2.78
C PRO A 63 -2.58 -33.05 -3.84
N PRO A 64 -3.47 -32.68 -4.80
CA PRO A 64 -3.81 -33.53 -5.93
C PRO A 64 -2.79 -33.43 -7.08
N PRO A 65 -2.72 -34.44 -7.96
CA PRO A 65 -1.77 -34.51 -9.08
C PRO A 65 -2.13 -33.55 -10.22
N PRO A 66 -1.16 -33.22 -11.11
CA PRO A 66 -1.36 -32.26 -12.20
C PRO A 66 -2.24 -32.83 -13.34
N PRO A 67 -3.08 -32.01 -13.99
CA PRO A 67 -3.89 -32.43 -15.13
C PRO A 67 -3.11 -32.44 -16.46
N PRO A 68 -3.52 -33.27 -17.45
CA PRO A 68 -2.82 -33.42 -18.72
C PRO A 68 -3.10 -32.24 -19.68
N GLY A 69 -2.04 -31.82 -20.38
CA GLY A 69 -2.07 -30.72 -21.34
C GLY A 69 -2.93 -30.99 -22.57
N ARG A 70 -3.71 -29.98 -22.97
CA ARG A 70 -4.38 -29.92 -24.28
C ARG A 70 -3.93 -28.67 -25.03
N SER A 71 -3.12 -28.88 -26.07
CA SER A 71 -2.82 -27.90 -27.10
C SER A 71 -4.08 -27.56 -27.90
N ARG A 72 -4.36 -26.26 -28.09
CA ARG A 72 -5.22 -25.77 -29.17
C ARG A 72 -4.47 -24.75 -29.98
N SER A 73 -4.23 -25.10 -31.24
CA SER A 73 -3.74 -24.23 -32.30
C SER A 73 -4.92 -23.45 -32.87
N ASN A 74 -4.86 -22.12 -32.84
CA ASN A 74 -5.73 -21.28 -33.67
C ASN A 74 -4.84 -20.52 -34.67
N ALA A 75 -4.93 -20.92 -35.94
CA ALA A 75 -4.45 -20.13 -37.06
C ALA A 75 -5.53 -19.09 -37.39
N ILE A 76 -5.16 -17.81 -37.36
CA ILE A 76 -5.97 -16.71 -37.89
C ILE A 76 -5.30 -16.30 -39.20
N THR A 77 -6.03 -16.42 -40.30
CA THR A 77 -5.61 -16.03 -41.64
C THR A 77 -5.93 -14.56 -41.86
N GLU A 78 -4.94 -13.81 -42.36
CA GLU A 78 -5.07 -12.43 -42.79
C GLU A 78 -5.96 -12.33 -44.03
N GLY A 79 -6.85 -11.33 -44.04
CA GLY A 79 -7.67 -10.96 -45.19
C GLY A 79 -7.73 -9.44 -45.30
N GLY A 80 -6.78 -8.87 -46.03
CA GLY A 80 -6.79 -7.47 -46.43
C GLY A 80 -7.88 -7.19 -47.47
N GLY A 81 -8.58 -6.08 -47.32
CA GLY A 81 -9.58 -5.60 -48.27
C GLY A 81 -9.78 -4.11 -48.11
N GLY A 82 -9.10 -3.33 -48.96
CA GLY A 82 -9.38 -1.91 -49.15
C GLY A 82 -10.74 -1.71 -49.80
N GLY A 83 -11.47 -0.70 -49.34
CA GLY A 83 -12.80 -0.34 -49.84
C GLY A 83 -13.01 1.17 -49.75
N THR A 84 -13.13 1.77 -50.92
CA THR A 84 -13.28 3.19 -51.26
C THR A 84 -14.45 3.91 -50.58
N THR A 85 -14.21 5.16 -50.19
CA THR A 85 -15.22 6.13 -49.76
C THR A 85 -16.16 6.49 -50.93
N PRO A 86 -17.49 6.39 -50.81
CA PRO A 86 -18.39 6.89 -51.84
C PRO A 86 -18.62 8.39 -51.63
N THR A 87 -18.18 9.20 -52.61
CA THR A 87 -18.62 10.59 -52.76
C THR A 87 -20.06 10.59 -53.24
N VAL A 88 -20.98 11.04 -52.39
CA VAL A 88 -22.39 11.24 -52.75
C VAL A 88 -22.52 12.60 -53.42
N THR A 89 -22.67 12.61 -54.74
CA THR A 89 -23.05 13.80 -55.50
C THR A 89 -24.55 14.07 -55.30
N ALA A 90 -24.88 15.22 -54.71
CA ALA A 90 -26.26 15.66 -54.55
C ALA A 90 -26.90 15.96 -55.93
N PRO A 91 -28.12 15.50 -56.21
CA PRO A 91 -28.83 15.87 -57.43
C PRO A 91 -29.31 17.32 -57.34
N THR A 92 -28.87 18.15 -58.28
CA THR A 92 -29.44 19.48 -58.57
C THR A 92 -30.80 19.31 -59.23
N GLY A 93 -31.84 19.07 -58.43
CA GLY A 93 -33.24 19.19 -58.85
C GLY A 93 -33.76 20.63 -58.71
N PRO A 94 -34.80 21.02 -59.47
CA PRO A 94 -35.45 22.32 -59.31
C PRO A 94 -36.01 22.49 -57.89
N PRO A 95 -36.04 23.73 -57.35
CA PRO A 95 -36.55 23.98 -56.00
C PRO A 95 -37.96 23.43 -55.86
N PRO A 96 -38.29 22.73 -54.75
CA PRO A 96 -39.63 22.25 -54.52
C PRO A 96 -40.62 23.44 -54.56
N PRO A 97 -41.85 23.24 -55.07
CA PRO A 97 -42.86 24.30 -55.07
C PRO A 97 -43.01 24.83 -53.65
N GLN A 98 -42.99 26.15 -53.50
CA GLN A 98 -43.26 26.87 -52.25
C GLN A 98 -44.71 26.58 -51.84
N GLY A 99 -44.93 25.41 -51.24
CA GLY A 99 -46.14 25.12 -50.50
C GLY A 99 -46.16 26.06 -49.31
N THR A 100 -47.17 26.93 -49.29
CA THR A 100 -47.53 27.75 -48.13
C THR A 100 -47.64 26.82 -46.93
N THR A 101 -46.58 26.76 -46.12
CA THR A 101 -46.58 25.99 -44.88
C THR A 101 -47.64 26.63 -44.00
N PRO A 102 -48.68 25.91 -43.56
CA PRO A 102 -49.69 26.50 -42.70
C PRO A 102 -48.98 27.07 -41.48
N GLU A 103 -49.19 28.36 -41.25
CA GLU A 103 -48.69 29.07 -40.08
C GLU A 103 -49.14 28.29 -38.85
N PRO A 104 -48.21 27.82 -37.98
CA PRO A 104 -48.59 27.05 -36.80
C PRO A 104 -49.41 27.97 -35.89
N THR A 105 -50.74 27.78 -35.89
CA THR A 105 -51.71 28.59 -35.13
C THR A 105 -51.73 28.26 -33.63
N GLY A 106 -50.73 27.52 -33.14
CA GLY A 106 -50.56 27.22 -31.72
C GLY A 106 -49.58 28.19 -31.05
N PRO A 107 -49.75 28.49 -29.75
CA PRO A 107 -48.71 29.18 -29.00
C PRO A 107 -47.39 28.40 -29.12
N PRO A 108 -46.24 29.07 -29.25
CA PRO A 108 -44.95 28.40 -29.31
C PRO A 108 -44.79 27.50 -28.08
N PRO A 109 -44.23 26.28 -28.24
CA PRO A 109 -44.05 25.37 -27.13
C PRO A 109 -43.23 26.05 -26.03
N THR A 110 -43.75 26.05 -24.82
CA THR A 110 -43.07 26.61 -23.66
C THR A 110 -41.76 25.85 -23.44
N VAL A 111 -40.63 26.57 -23.45
CA VAL A 111 -39.32 25.97 -23.14
C VAL A 111 -39.33 25.58 -21.66
N PRO A 112 -39.08 24.31 -21.30
CA PRO A 112 -39.08 23.90 -19.89
C PRO A 112 -37.99 24.64 -19.12
N THR A 113 -38.29 25.01 -17.89
CA THR A 113 -37.30 25.53 -16.94
C THR A 113 -36.25 24.46 -16.63
N LEU A 114 -35.07 24.87 -16.13
CA LEU A 114 -34.03 23.94 -15.71
C LEU A 114 -34.54 22.92 -14.67
N ALA A 115 -35.37 23.37 -13.71
CA ALA A 115 -35.95 22.51 -12.69
C ALA A 115 -36.91 21.46 -13.28
N GLU A 116 -37.76 21.86 -14.24
CA GLU A 116 -38.66 20.92 -14.94
C GLU A 116 -37.89 19.92 -15.78
N ALA A 117 -36.86 20.37 -16.51
CA ALA A 117 -36.01 19.50 -17.31
C ALA A 117 -35.23 18.49 -16.44
N LEU A 118 -34.69 18.93 -15.30
CA LEU A 118 -34.02 18.06 -14.34
C LEU A 118 -34.99 17.06 -13.69
N ALA A 119 -36.16 17.50 -13.26
CA ALA A 119 -37.18 16.63 -12.69
C ALA A 119 -37.62 15.54 -13.68
N ALA A 120 -37.82 15.92 -14.95
CA ALA A 120 -38.12 14.99 -16.03
C ALA A 120 -36.98 13.98 -16.26
N ALA A 121 -35.72 14.46 -16.31
CA ALA A 121 -34.56 13.58 -16.49
C ALA A 121 -34.39 12.58 -15.33
N VAL A 122 -34.57 13.03 -14.08
CA VAL A 122 -34.46 12.19 -12.89
C VAL A 122 -35.60 11.17 -12.81
N THR A 123 -36.85 11.61 -13.00
CA THR A 123 -38.03 10.72 -12.95
C THR A 123 -38.01 9.71 -14.11
N GLY A 124 -37.46 10.09 -15.25
CA GLY A 124 -37.23 9.22 -16.40
C GLY A 124 -36.00 8.31 -16.27
N ASN A 125 -35.30 8.29 -15.14
CA ASN A 125 -34.05 7.56 -14.91
C ASN A 125 -32.97 7.82 -15.98
N ASN A 126 -32.93 9.01 -16.56
CA ASN A 126 -31.99 9.40 -17.60
C ASN A 126 -30.79 10.13 -17.00
N LEU A 127 -29.85 9.35 -16.46
CA LEU A 127 -28.63 9.88 -15.84
C LEU A 127 -27.80 10.76 -16.80
N GLY A 128 -27.76 10.42 -18.09
CA GLY A 128 -26.98 11.18 -19.07
C GLY A 128 -27.45 12.63 -19.21
N ASP A 129 -28.75 12.83 -19.35
CA ASP A 129 -29.34 14.17 -19.41
C ASP A 129 -29.26 14.89 -18.07
N ALA A 130 -29.49 14.19 -16.95
CA ALA A 130 -29.35 14.80 -15.63
C ALA A 130 -27.93 15.33 -15.40
N LEU A 131 -26.89 14.52 -15.67
CA LEU A 131 -25.49 14.95 -15.56
C LEU A 131 -25.15 16.10 -16.52
N ARG A 132 -25.62 16.05 -17.77
CA ARG A 132 -25.40 17.12 -18.75
C ARG A 132 -26.00 18.45 -18.28
N LEU A 133 -27.23 18.42 -17.76
CA LEU A 133 -27.92 19.62 -17.27
C LEU A 133 -27.24 20.19 -16.02
N VAL A 134 -26.89 19.36 -15.03
CA VAL A 134 -26.22 19.83 -13.82
C VAL A 134 -24.79 20.31 -14.10
N SER A 135 -24.05 19.63 -14.97
CA SER A 135 -22.65 20.03 -15.27
C SER A 135 -22.52 21.34 -16.06
N ALA A 136 -23.59 21.84 -16.68
CA ALA A 136 -23.58 23.13 -17.37
C ALA A 136 -23.47 24.31 -16.39
N ASP A 137 -24.11 24.21 -15.23
CA ASP A 137 -23.98 25.13 -14.09
C ASP A 137 -24.20 24.32 -12.80
N PRO A 138 -23.12 23.79 -12.18
CA PRO A 138 -23.24 22.89 -11.03
C PRO A 138 -24.02 23.48 -9.85
N ALA A 139 -23.77 24.74 -9.50
CA ALA A 139 -24.44 25.38 -8.37
C ALA A 139 -25.93 25.56 -8.65
N ALA A 140 -26.29 26.15 -9.80
CA ALA A 140 -27.69 26.35 -10.15
C ALA A 140 -28.42 25.01 -10.38
N GLY A 141 -27.77 24.03 -11.01
CA GLY A 141 -28.33 22.71 -11.27
C GLY A 141 -28.61 21.93 -9.99
N LEU A 142 -27.67 21.92 -9.03
CA LEU A 142 -27.86 21.26 -7.73
C LEU A 142 -28.95 21.95 -6.88
N THR A 143 -29.07 23.27 -6.97
CA THR A 143 -30.18 24.00 -6.34
C THR A 143 -31.52 23.68 -7.03
N ALA A 144 -31.55 23.65 -8.37
CA ALA A 144 -32.75 23.39 -9.16
C ALA A 144 -33.30 21.96 -8.99
N LEU A 145 -32.46 21.00 -8.60
CA LEU A 145 -32.93 19.65 -8.24
C LEU A 145 -33.93 19.68 -7.06
N GLY A 146 -33.82 20.62 -6.13
CA GLY A 146 -34.75 20.74 -4.99
C GLY A 146 -34.98 19.41 -4.27
N THR A 147 -36.23 18.97 -4.19
CA THR A 147 -36.63 17.68 -3.58
C THR A 147 -36.20 16.45 -4.36
N ASN A 148 -35.81 16.59 -5.64
CA ASN A 148 -35.32 15.48 -6.47
C ASN A 148 -33.82 15.18 -6.24
N LYS A 149 -33.12 15.98 -5.43
CA LYS A 149 -31.68 15.79 -5.17
C LYS A 149 -31.33 14.37 -4.66
N PRO A 150 -32.06 13.76 -3.69
CA PRO A 150 -31.78 12.38 -3.28
C PRO A 150 -31.94 11.36 -4.42
N ALA A 151 -32.98 11.49 -5.25
CA ALA A 151 -33.19 10.62 -6.40
C ALA A 151 -32.09 10.77 -7.45
N PHE A 152 -31.60 11.99 -7.68
CA PHE A 152 -30.42 12.24 -8.51
C PHE A 152 -29.17 11.53 -7.96
N MET A 153 -28.91 11.59 -6.65
CA MET A 153 -27.75 10.89 -6.06
C MET A 153 -27.88 9.36 -6.17
N THR A 154 -29.09 8.81 -6.04
CA THR A 154 -29.35 7.39 -6.34
C THR A 154 -29.04 7.05 -7.80
N LEU A 155 -29.48 7.88 -8.76
CA LEU A 155 -29.16 7.67 -10.17
C LEU A 155 -27.67 7.71 -10.45
N VAL A 156 -26.93 8.61 -9.80
CA VAL A 156 -25.47 8.63 -9.87
C VAL A 156 -24.96 7.28 -9.36
N LYS A 157 -25.28 6.91 -8.12
CA LYS A 157 -24.81 5.67 -7.48
C LYS A 157 -25.06 4.41 -8.31
N ASP A 158 -26.24 4.29 -8.91
CA ASP A 158 -26.65 3.11 -9.68
C ASP A 158 -26.17 3.18 -11.15
N GLY A 159 -25.64 4.31 -11.59
CA GLY A 159 -25.24 4.57 -12.97
C GLY A 159 -23.89 3.96 -13.41
N LYS A 160 -23.25 3.19 -12.53
CA LYS A 160 -21.94 2.58 -12.75
C LYS A 160 -22.04 1.34 -13.65
N PRO A 161 -20.98 1.00 -14.41
CA PRO A 161 -19.74 1.75 -14.60
C PRO A 161 -19.97 3.01 -15.47
N TYR A 162 -19.22 4.09 -15.19
CA TYR A 162 -19.36 5.33 -15.93
C TYR A 162 -18.46 5.40 -17.16
N THR A 163 -19.00 5.96 -18.26
CA THR A 163 -18.19 6.37 -19.42
C THR A 163 -17.23 7.51 -19.04
N THR A 164 -16.19 7.72 -19.84
CA THR A 164 -15.25 8.85 -19.67
C THR A 164 -15.98 10.20 -19.62
N LEU A 165 -16.96 10.41 -20.49
CA LEU A 165 -17.77 11.64 -20.50
C LEU A 165 -18.52 11.85 -19.18
N ARG A 166 -19.19 10.81 -18.66
CA ARG A 166 -19.93 10.91 -17.39
C ARG A 166 -19.00 11.17 -16.20
N ARG A 167 -17.81 10.55 -16.19
CA ARG A 167 -16.79 10.84 -15.15
C ARG A 167 -16.31 12.29 -15.21
N ALA A 168 -16.10 12.83 -16.40
CA ALA A 168 -15.74 14.24 -16.57
C ALA A 168 -16.85 15.17 -16.05
N GLN A 169 -18.11 14.90 -16.41
CA GLN A 169 -19.26 15.67 -15.92
C GLN A 169 -19.38 15.60 -14.39
N LEU A 170 -19.24 14.42 -13.78
CA LEU A 170 -19.24 14.28 -12.31
C LEU A 170 -18.12 15.07 -11.64
N THR A 171 -16.92 15.10 -12.23
CA THR A 171 -15.82 15.94 -11.73
C THR A 171 -16.16 17.43 -11.83
N THR A 172 -16.77 17.89 -12.94
CA THR A 172 -17.24 19.28 -13.08
C THR A 172 -18.27 19.62 -12.01
N ILE A 173 -19.25 18.73 -11.79
CA ILE A 173 -20.28 18.94 -10.78
C ILE A 173 -19.67 19.00 -9.38
N PHE A 174 -18.77 18.07 -9.04
CA PHE A 174 -18.07 18.05 -7.75
C PHE A 174 -17.32 19.37 -7.51
N ASN A 175 -16.54 19.85 -8.49
CA ASN A 175 -15.73 21.06 -8.33
C ASN A 175 -16.57 22.35 -8.16
N GLY A 176 -17.76 22.41 -8.74
CA GLY A 176 -18.68 23.56 -8.63
C GLY A 176 -19.72 23.44 -7.50
N ALA A 177 -19.70 22.36 -6.73
CA ALA A 177 -20.68 22.10 -5.68
C ALA A 177 -20.31 22.74 -4.34
N THR A 178 -21.32 22.96 -3.48
CA THR A 178 -21.12 23.29 -2.07
C THR A 178 -20.46 22.11 -1.34
N PHE A 179 -19.88 22.34 -0.15
CA PHE A 179 -19.20 21.25 0.58
C PHE A 179 -20.12 20.06 0.92
N GLU A 180 -21.37 20.32 1.34
CA GLU A 180 -22.33 19.24 1.62
C GLU A 180 -22.72 18.47 0.35
N ASP A 181 -22.88 19.17 -0.78
CA ASP A 181 -23.14 18.51 -2.06
C ASP A 181 -21.91 17.73 -2.56
N LYS A 182 -20.68 18.21 -2.33
CA LYS A 182 -19.45 17.47 -2.62
C LYS A 182 -19.41 16.13 -1.91
N LYS A 183 -19.78 16.08 -0.62
CA LYS A 183 -19.89 14.82 0.12
C LYS A 183 -20.88 13.89 -0.56
N ALA A 184 -22.12 14.35 -0.80
CA ALA A 184 -23.15 13.52 -1.42
C ALA A 184 -22.75 13.00 -2.82
N ILE A 185 -22.10 13.84 -3.64
CA ILE A 185 -21.58 13.44 -4.95
C ILE A 185 -20.46 12.40 -4.80
N PHE A 186 -19.52 12.60 -3.87
CA PHE A 186 -18.45 11.65 -3.60
C PHE A 186 -19.04 10.28 -3.20
N GLU A 187 -19.96 10.29 -2.24
CA GLU A 187 -20.59 9.06 -1.74
C GLU A 187 -21.35 8.32 -2.83
N ALA A 188 -22.15 9.04 -3.63
CA ALA A 188 -22.86 8.46 -4.75
C ALA A 188 -21.90 7.94 -5.83
N ARG A 189 -20.96 8.77 -6.28
CA ARG A 189 -20.01 8.46 -7.35
C ARG A 189 -19.19 7.22 -7.02
N PHE A 190 -18.68 7.11 -5.81
CA PHE A 190 -17.77 6.03 -5.45
C PHE A 190 -18.44 4.87 -4.69
N SER A 191 -19.70 5.01 -4.25
CA SER A 191 -20.38 4.07 -3.35
C SER A 191 -19.65 3.93 -2.00
N ILE A 192 -19.08 5.04 -1.53
CA ILE A 192 -18.31 5.11 -0.28
C ILE A 192 -19.05 6.03 0.66
N THR A 193 -19.51 5.55 1.80
CA THR A 193 -20.06 6.43 2.85
C THR A 193 -18.93 7.23 3.49
N ILE A 194 -19.13 8.54 3.66
CA ILE A 194 -18.20 9.41 4.37
C ILE A 194 -18.65 9.53 5.83
N SER A 195 -17.76 9.23 6.76
CA SER A 195 -18.03 9.32 8.20
C SER A 195 -16.88 9.98 8.96
N GLY A 196 -17.11 10.23 10.24
CA GLY A 196 -16.14 10.84 11.15
C GLY A 196 -16.24 10.27 12.56
N GLU A 197 -15.12 10.20 13.27
CA GLU A 197 -15.09 9.87 14.71
C GLU A 197 -15.16 11.14 15.57
N GLY A 198 -16.09 11.15 16.53
CA GLY A 198 -16.31 12.30 17.42
C GLY A 198 -16.78 13.53 16.63
N SER A 199 -16.09 14.67 16.82
CA SER A 199 -16.31 15.91 16.06
C SER A 199 -15.51 15.98 14.75
N GLY A 200 -14.74 14.95 14.41
CA GLY A 200 -13.86 14.92 13.25
C GLY A 200 -14.62 14.72 11.94
N SER A 201 -15.02 15.79 11.28
CA SER A 201 -15.47 15.74 9.87
C SER A 201 -14.32 16.07 8.93
N PHE A 202 -14.32 15.49 7.73
CA PHE A 202 -13.39 15.92 6.68
C PHE A 202 -13.54 17.42 6.44
N THR A 203 -12.42 18.09 6.18
CA THR A 203 -12.46 19.43 5.60
C THR A 203 -12.73 19.33 4.10
N GLU A 204 -13.11 20.45 3.49
CA GLU A 204 -13.28 20.52 2.04
C GLU A 204 -11.96 20.24 1.28
N GLY A 205 -10.83 20.74 1.79
CA GLY A 205 -9.51 20.51 1.17
C GLY A 205 -9.11 19.05 1.16
N GLU A 206 -9.39 18.32 2.23
CA GLU A 206 -9.12 16.88 2.32
C GLU A 206 -10.03 16.09 1.39
N LEU A 207 -11.32 16.41 1.36
CA LEU A 207 -12.26 15.76 0.45
C LEU A 207 -11.89 16.02 -1.03
N ASN A 208 -11.43 17.23 -1.37
CA ASN A 208 -10.92 17.55 -2.70
C ASN A 208 -9.67 16.71 -3.03
N THR A 209 -8.75 16.55 -2.08
CA THR A 209 -7.54 15.72 -2.24
C THR A 209 -7.88 14.26 -2.48
N LEU A 210 -8.79 13.69 -1.67
CA LEU A 210 -9.23 12.30 -1.81
C LEU A 210 -10.01 12.09 -3.11
N HIS A 211 -10.86 13.03 -3.51
CA HIS A 211 -11.54 12.98 -4.81
C HIS A 211 -10.53 13.00 -5.95
N ALA A 212 -9.52 13.87 -5.91
CA ALA A 212 -8.46 13.93 -6.91
C ALA A 212 -7.71 12.59 -7.04
N GLN A 213 -7.45 11.90 -5.92
CA GLN A 213 -6.84 10.56 -5.95
C GLN A 213 -7.78 9.50 -6.52
N CYS A 214 -9.06 9.48 -6.13
CA CYS A 214 -10.01 8.52 -6.66
C CYS A 214 -10.16 8.63 -8.19
N ILE A 215 -10.09 9.83 -8.77
CA ILE A 215 -10.23 9.98 -10.23
C ILE A 215 -8.97 9.60 -11.02
N THR A 216 -7.80 9.56 -10.39
CA THR A 216 -6.55 9.11 -11.03
C THR A 216 -6.36 7.60 -10.94
N LEU A 217 -6.97 6.95 -9.95
CA LEU A 217 -6.95 5.49 -9.82
C LEU A 217 -7.85 4.82 -10.88
N PRO A 218 -7.58 3.55 -11.24
CA PRO A 218 -8.47 2.80 -12.10
C PRO A 218 -9.89 2.74 -11.53
N PRO A 219 -10.95 2.97 -12.34
CA PRO A 219 -12.32 3.10 -11.84
C PRO A 219 -12.76 1.93 -10.95
N GLY A 220 -12.46 0.69 -11.33
CA GLY A 220 -12.86 -0.50 -10.57
C GLY A 220 -12.22 -0.62 -9.18
N HIS A 221 -11.22 0.21 -8.85
CA HIS A 221 -10.56 0.19 -7.54
C HIS A 221 -11.24 1.11 -6.51
N VAL A 222 -12.11 2.03 -6.96
CA VAL A 222 -12.74 3.03 -6.07
C VAL A 222 -14.21 3.27 -6.40
N GLU A 223 -14.68 3.02 -7.62
CA GLU A 223 -16.09 3.16 -8.01
C GLU A 223 -16.85 1.86 -7.76
N GLY A 224 -17.31 1.65 -6.52
CA GLY A 224 -18.11 0.47 -6.14
C GLY A 224 -17.29 -0.76 -5.74
N LEU A 225 -16.05 -0.58 -5.32
CA LEU A 225 -15.23 -1.67 -4.79
C LEU A 225 -15.83 -2.18 -3.46
N GLY A 226 -16.35 -3.42 -3.43
CA GLY A 226 -17.05 -3.95 -2.25
C GLY A 226 -16.21 -4.08 -0.97
N THR A 227 -14.88 -4.06 -1.09
CA THR A 227 -13.92 -4.04 0.03
C THR A 227 -13.51 -2.64 0.47
N PHE A 228 -14.12 -1.61 -0.11
CA PHE A 228 -13.97 -0.21 0.28
C PHE A 228 -15.32 0.52 0.12
N THR A 229 -16.11 0.52 1.19
CA THR A 229 -17.46 1.08 1.22
C THR A 229 -17.62 2.23 2.21
N GLU A 230 -16.63 2.49 3.05
CA GLU A 230 -16.64 3.58 4.02
C GLU A 230 -15.27 4.27 4.06
N LEU A 231 -15.29 5.59 4.06
CA LEU A 231 -14.14 6.46 4.26
C LEU A 231 -14.40 7.27 5.53
N ARG A 232 -13.60 7.01 6.55
CA ARG A 232 -13.77 7.57 7.89
C ARG A 232 -12.64 8.53 8.21
N ARG A 233 -12.96 9.69 8.77
CA ARG A 233 -11.95 10.56 9.39
C ARG A 233 -11.76 10.22 10.86
N SER A 234 -10.52 10.05 11.29
CA SER A 234 -10.18 9.96 12.71
C SER A 234 -9.29 11.13 13.12
N LEU A 235 -9.68 11.81 14.21
CA LEU A 235 -8.82 12.77 14.91
C LEU A 235 -8.00 12.10 16.02
N ASN A 236 -8.15 10.79 16.18
CA ASN A 236 -7.42 10.07 17.19
C ASN A 236 -5.95 10.04 16.77
N THR A 237 -5.13 10.87 17.41
CA THR A 237 -3.70 10.87 17.09
C THR A 237 -3.05 9.52 17.37
N ALA A 238 -3.69 8.62 18.13
CA ALA A 238 -3.23 7.26 18.41
C ALA A 238 -3.37 6.27 17.25
N THR A 239 -4.17 6.56 16.23
CA THR A 239 -4.24 5.70 15.03
C THR A 239 -3.02 5.92 14.14
N ALA A 240 -2.69 4.92 13.33
CA ALA A 240 -1.79 5.10 12.20
C ALA A 240 -2.35 6.19 11.26
N GLU A 241 -1.50 6.78 10.44
CA GLU A 241 -1.90 7.84 9.48
C GLU A 241 -3.05 7.41 8.56
N GLY A 242 -3.11 6.12 8.25
CA GLY A 242 -4.26 5.45 7.64
C GLY A 242 -4.41 4.04 8.20
N THR A 243 -5.62 3.50 8.11
CA THR A 243 -5.88 2.07 8.32
C THR A 243 -7.04 1.57 7.46
N HIS A 244 -6.82 0.47 6.75
CA HIS A 244 -7.86 -0.38 6.20
C HIS A 244 -8.29 -1.45 7.20
N GLY A 245 -9.59 -1.55 7.44
CA GLY A 245 -10.21 -2.55 8.29
C GLY A 245 -11.57 -2.97 7.76
N GLY A 246 -11.70 -4.23 7.34
CA GLY A 246 -12.94 -4.74 6.75
C GLY A 246 -13.21 -4.06 5.40
N SER A 247 -14.21 -3.19 5.35
CA SER A 247 -14.52 -2.36 4.18
C SER A 247 -14.36 -0.86 4.43
N THR A 248 -13.73 -0.49 5.55
CA THR A 248 -13.53 0.89 5.98
C THR A 248 -12.07 1.29 5.82
N ILE A 249 -11.83 2.41 5.14
CA ILE A 249 -10.55 3.13 5.18
C ILE A 249 -10.71 4.27 6.18
N THR A 250 -9.89 4.26 7.22
CA THR A 250 -9.81 5.36 8.18
C THR A 250 -8.59 6.20 7.87
N MET A 251 -8.79 7.50 7.70
CA MET A 251 -7.76 8.49 7.42
C MET A 251 -7.60 9.42 8.60
N ARG A 252 -6.36 9.65 9.01
CA ARG A 252 -6.02 10.67 10.00
C ARG A 252 -6.00 12.06 9.36
N ASP A 253 -6.02 13.11 10.18
CA ASP A 253 -5.64 14.45 9.73
C ASP A 253 -4.18 14.47 9.24
N GLU A 254 -3.95 15.02 8.05
CA GLU A 254 -2.63 15.23 7.48
C GLU A 254 -2.64 16.56 6.74
N ALA A 255 -1.68 17.43 7.07
CA ALA A 255 -1.58 18.75 6.49
C ALA A 255 -0.92 18.71 5.11
N ASP A 256 -0.01 17.77 4.87
CA ASP A 256 0.62 17.58 3.56
C ASP A 256 -0.29 16.77 2.62
N PRO A 257 -0.88 17.38 1.57
CA PRO A 257 -1.74 16.67 0.63
C PRO A 257 -1.00 15.56 -0.14
N THR A 258 0.32 15.66 -0.29
CA THR A 258 1.15 14.64 -0.95
C THR A 258 1.20 13.39 -0.09
N ARG A 259 1.58 13.55 1.18
CA ARG A 259 1.55 12.46 2.16
C ARG A 259 0.16 11.88 2.33
N TYR A 260 -0.86 12.73 2.41
CA TYR A 260 -2.24 12.29 2.56
C TYR A 260 -2.70 11.42 1.38
N SER A 261 -2.33 11.83 0.17
CA SER A 261 -2.58 11.06 -1.05
C SER A 261 -1.86 9.72 -1.07
N GLN A 262 -0.59 9.69 -0.63
CA GLN A 262 0.19 8.45 -0.53
C GLN A 262 -0.45 7.46 0.44
N VAL A 263 -0.83 7.92 1.64
CA VAL A 263 -1.54 7.11 2.63
C VAL A 263 -2.85 6.59 2.06
N PHE A 264 -3.64 7.44 1.41
CA PHE A 264 -4.91 7.02 0.83
C PHE A 264 -4.71 5.92 -0.23
N ARG A 265 -3.74 6.08 -1.15
CA ARG A 265 -3.43 5.03 -2.14
C ARG A 265 -2.97 3.73 -1.47
N HIS A 266 -2.17 3.82 -0.41
CA HIS A 266 -1.76 2.66 0.38
C HIS A 266 -2.98 1.92 0.95
N GLU A 267 -3.92 2.63 1.58
CA GLU A 267 -5.12 2.00 2.15
C GLU A 267 -6.06 1.43 1.07
N VAL A 268 -6.16 2.07 -0.10
CA VAL A 268 -6.86 1.49 -1.26
C VAL A 268 -6.13 0.23 -1.75
N GLY A 269 -4.80 0.17 -1.68
CA GLY A 269 -4.01 -1.03 -1.95
C GLY A 269 -4.43 -2.22 -1.09
N HIS A 270 -4.67 -2.02 0.21
CA HIS A 270 -5.24 -3.05 1.10
C HIS A 270 -6.65 -3.48 0.67
N ALA A 271 -7.50 -2.55 0.26
CA ALA A 271 -8.84 -2.89 -0.23
C ALA A 271 -8.79 -3.72 -1.53
N VAL A 272 -7.90 -3.36 -2.46
CA VAL A 272 -7.68 -4.07 -3.72
C VAL A 272 -7.12 -5.48 -3.47
N ASP A 273 -6.17 -5.61 -2.54
CA ASP A 273 -5.68 -6.90 -2.07
C ASP A 273 -6.82 -7.78 -1.57
N ALA A 274 -7.64 -7.25 -0.64
CA ALA A 274 -8.78 -7.97 -0.10
C ALA A 274 -9.77 -8.42 -1.19
N SER A 275 -9.94 -7.62 -2.25
CA SER A 275 -10.81 -7.96 -3.39
C SER A 275 -10.21 -9.05 -4.29
N LEU A 276 -8.89 -9.07 -4.48
CA LEU A 276 -8.20 -10.04 -5.31
C LEU A 276 -7.95 -11.38 -4.61
N GLY A 277 -7.91 -11.38 -3.27
CA GLY A 277 -7.82 -12.57 -2.43
C GLY A 277 -6.66 -13.48 -2.83
N GLY A 278 -6.98 -14.69 -3.31
CA GLY A 278 -5.99 -15.72 -3.63
C GLY A 278 -4.93 -15.33 -4.67
N ALA A 279 -5.22 -14.39 -5.57
CA ALA A 279 -4.25 -13.91 -6.55
C ALA A 279 -3.13 -13.10 -5.88
N CYS A 280 -3.48 -12.17 -4.99
CA CYS A 280 -2.49 -11.43 -4.19
C CYS A 280 -1.75 -12.36 -3.22
N GLU A 281 -2.43 -13.33 -2.62
CA GLU A 281 -1.77 -14.33 -1.78
C GLU A 281 -0.72 -15.13 -2.57
N THR A 282 -1.03 -15.52 -3.81
CA THR A 282 -0.08 -16.22 -4.70
C THR A 282 1.10 -15.33 -5.07
N LEU A 283 0.86 -14.05 -5.41
CA LEU A 283 1.94 -13.08 -5.65
C LEU A 283 2.89 -13.02 -4.45
N ARG A 284 2.35 -12.80 -3.25
CA ARG A 284 3.14 -12.59 -2.04
C ARG A 284 3.90 -13.84 -1.61
N SER A 285 3.19 -14.97 -1.47
CA SER A 285 3.79 -16.21 -0.97
C SER A 285 4.74 -16.87 -1.96
N THR A 286 4.36 -16.91 -3.25
CA THR A 286 5.08 -17.72 -4.26
C THR A 286 6.08 -16.89 -5.05
N GLN A 287 5.68 -15.74 -5.59
CA GLN A 287 6.54 -14.95 -6.47
C GLN A 287 7.46 -14.02 -5.66
N ALA A 288 6.89 -13.28 -4.71
CA ALA A 288 7.65 -12.41 -3.83
C ALA A 288 8.41 -13.21 -2.74
N GLY A 289 8.05 -14.49 -2.55
CA GLY A 289 8.70 -15.41 -1.61
C GLY A 289 8.49 -15.07 -0.15
N TRP A 290 7.48 -14.26 0.17
CA TRP A 290 7.17 -13.80 1.53
C TRP A 290 6.78 -15.01 2.39
N THR A 291 7.68 -15.41 3.29
CA THR A 291 7.50 -16.58 4.15
C THR A 291 7.58 -16.14 5.60
N ARG A 292 6.53 -16.41 6.37
CA ARG A 292 6.52 -16.27 7.83
C ARG A 292 6.84 -17.61 8.47
N TYR A 293 7.86 -17.69 9.30
CA TYR A 293 8.22 -18.92 10.00
C TYR A 293 7.46 -19.03 11.32
N ASN A 294 6.80 -20.17 11.52
CA ASN A 294 6.00 -20.42 12.72
C ASN A 294 6.88 -20.74 13.92
N THR A 295 7.95 -21.51 13.70
CA THR A 295 8.93 -21.93 14.68
C THR A 295 10.33 -21.44 14.31
N VAL A 296 11.22 -21.39 15.31
CA VAL A 296 12.64 -21.09 15.07
C VAL A 296 13.33 -22.22 14.30
N ASP A 297 12.90 -23.48 14.48
CA ASP A 297 13.43 -24.62 13.72
C ASP A 297 13.16 -24.48 12.21
N ASP A 298 11.93 -24.10 11.82
CA ASP A 298 11.57 -23.90 10.41
C ASP A 298 12.44 -22.79 9.78
N PHE A 299 12.68 -21.71 10.54
CA PHE A 299 13.53 -20.61 10.12
C PHE A 299 14.99 -21.05 9.96
N ILE A 300 15.53 -21.77 10.95
CA ILE A 300 16.90 -22.29 10.92
C ILE A 300 17.09 -23.20 9.71
N GLN A 301 16.17 -24.14 9.50
CA GLN A 301 16.21 -25.04 8.35
C GLN A 301 16.20 -24.26 7.03
N ALA A 302 15.32 -23.27 6.89
CA ALA A 302 15.21 -22.49 5.67
C ALA A 302 16.45 -21.61 5.39
N ALA A 303 17.11 -21.11 6.44
CA ALA A 303 18.35 -20.35 6.33
C ALA A 303 19.59 -21.22 6.02
N GLY A 304 19.41 -22.53 5.80
CA GLY A 304 20.50 -23.48 5.50
C GLY A 304 20.97 -24.31 6.70
N GLY A 305 20.19 -24.36 7.77
CA GLY A 305 20.52 -25.03 9.02
C GLY A 305 21.47 -24.22 9.90
N TYR A 306 22.14 -24.88 10.83
CA TYR A 306 23.10 -24.25 11.76
C TYR A 306 24.43 -23.83 11.11
N GLY A 307 24.67 -24.21 9.84
CA GLY A 307 25.91 -23.89 9.13
C GLY A 307 27.14 -24.40 9.88
N THR A 308 28.03 -23.47 10.23
CA THR A 308 29.31 -23.74 10.92
C THR A 308 29.23 -23.81 12.45
N ILE A 309 28.03 -23.69 13.05
CA ILE A 309 27.88 -23.76 14.52
C ILE A 309 28.12 -25.21 14.99
N PRO A 310 29.05 -25.45 15.95
CA PRO A 310 29.32 -26.77 16.49
C PRO A 310 28.07 -27.44 17.09
N GLY A 311 27.94 -28.75 16.91
CA GLY A 311 26.73 -29.51 17.25
C GLY A 311 26.30 -29.35 18.72
N ASP A 312 27.24 -29.36 19.64
CA ASP A 312 27.02 -29.16 21.08
C ASP A 312 26.57 -27.74 21.44
N LYS A 313 26.74 -26.76 20.53
CA LYS A 313 26.31 -25.35 20.71
C LYS A 313 25.03 -24.99 19.97
N GLN A 314 24.47 -25.89 19.16
CA GLN A 314 23.25 -25.62 18.38
C GLN A 314 22.04 -25.33 19.28
N GLY A 315 21.94 -26.02 20.43
CA GLY A 315 20.89 -25.76 21.42
C GLY A 315 20.94 -24.33 22.00
N VAL A 316 22.16 -23.86 22.33
CA VAL A 316 22.40 -22.48 22.79
C VAL A 316 22.04 -21.46 21.71
N ALA A 317 22.49 -21.70 20.48
CA ALA A 317 22.19 -20.82 19.34
C ALA A 317 20.68 -20.68 19.11
N LYS A 318 19.95 -21.80 19.15
CA LYS A 318 18.49 -21.82 19.05
C LYS A 318 17.84 -21.04 20.19
N ALA A 319 18.23 -21.31 21.44
CA ALA A 319 17.67 -20.63 22.61
C ALA A 319 17.91 -19.11 22.56
N ALA A 320 19.08 -18.67 22.06
CA ALA A 320 19.37 -17.25 21.86
C ALA A 320 18.47 -16.61 20.80
N ILE A 321 18.25 -17.28 19.67
CA ILE A 321 17.34 -16.83 18.61
C ILE A 321 15.90 -16.79 19.12
N GLU A 322 15.46 -17.81 19.85
CA GLU A 322 14.16 -17.84 20.51
C GLU A 322 14.02 -16.68 21.49
N ALA A 323 14.98 -16.44 22.38
CA ALA A 323 14.95 -15.33 23.32
C ALA A 323 14.99 -13.95 22.65
N PHE A 324 15.65 -13.85 21.49
CA PHE A 324 15.71 -12.61 20.73
C PHE A 324 14.38 -12.33 20.01
N ILE A 325 13.72 -13.35 19.46
CA ILE A 325 12.45 -13.20 18.72
C ILE A 325 11.24 -13.21 19.68
N ALA A 326 11.31 -13.91 20.81
CA ALA A 326 10.20 -14.14 21.74
C ALA A 326 10.05 -12.97 22.75
N GLY A 327 8.84 -12.60 23.16
CA GLY A 327 7.63 -13.42 23.20
C GLY A 327 6.34 -12.69 22.80
N GLY A 328 6.31 -12.07 21.62
CA GLY A 328 5.05 -11.54 21.05
C GLY A 328 4.39 -10.40 21.83
N GLY A 329 5.12 -9.77 22.75
CA GLY A 329 4.76 -8.51 23.42
C GLY A 329 5.67 -7.37 22.96
N PRO A 330 5.40 -6.11 23.36
CA PRO A 330 6.28 -4.97 23.03
C PRO A 330 7.72 -5.35 23.37
N TRP A 331 8.64 -5.18 22.41
CA TRP A 331 9.99 -5.72 22.48
C TRP A 331 10.66 -5.37 23.82
N SER A 332 10.66 -6.35 24.72
CA SER A 332 11.41 -6.36 25.98
C SER A 332 12.58 -7.35 25.89
N GLY A 333 12.89 -7.81 24.68
CA GLY A 333 14.00 -8.71 24.42
C GLY A 333 15.32 -8.06 24.84
N PRO A 334 16.41 -8.85 24.92
CA PRO A 334 17.72 -8.34 25.30
C PRO A 334 18.12 -7.16 24.40
N ALA A 335 18.91 -6.24 24.95
CA ALA A 335 19.35 -5.02 24.26
C ALA A 335 20.12 -5.31 22.95
N SER A 336 20.69 -6.51 22.83
CA SER A 336 21.35 -7.02 21.62
C SER A 336 21.20 -8.54 21.50
N PHE A 337 21.44 -9.08 20.31
CA PHE A 337 21.54 -10.54 20.13
C PHE A 337 22.74 -11.13 20.87
N GLU A 338 23.85 -10.39 21.01
CA GLU A 338 25.00 -10.87 21.80
C GLU A 338 24.63 -11.08 23.26
N ALA A 339 23.82 -10.18 23.85
CA ALA A 339 23.28 -10.37 25.19
C ALA A 339 22.32 -11.57 25.26
N ALA A 340 21.48 -11.79 24.24
CA ALA A 340 20.65 -13.00 24.14
C ALA A 340 21.50 -14.28 24.13
N LEU A 341 22.58 -14.26 23.36
CA LEU A 341 23.51 -15.37 23.18
C LEU A 341 24.27 -15.66 24.48
N GLN A 342 24.79 -14.64 25.14
CA GLN A 342 25.44 -14.77 26.43
C GLN A 342 24.50 -15.35 27.48
N ALA A 343 23.25 -14.86 27.56
CA ALA A 343 22.25 -15.39 28.49
C ALA A 343 21.91 -16.87 28.20
N ALA A 344 21.80 -17.25 26.92
CA ALA A 344 21.58 -18.63 26.52
C ALA A 344 22.77 -19.55 26.86
N VAL A 345 24.01 -19.07 26.73
CA VAL A 345 25.21 -19.80 27.18
C VAL A 345 25.16 -19.99 28.69
N MET A 346 24.93 -18.92 29.47
CA MET A 346 24.85 -19.01 30.93
C MET A 346 23.78 -20.01 31.40
N ALA A 347 22.61 -20.02 30.72
CA ALA A 347 21.53 -20.96 31.03
C ALA A 347 21.88 -22.43 30.73
N ALA A 348 22.79 -22.68 29.79
CA ALA A 348 23.26 -24.02 29.45
C ALA A 348 24.32 -24.57 30.42
N HIS A 349 24.88 -23.73 31.30
CA HIS A 349 25.90 -24.08 32.29
C HIS A 349 25.46 -23.74 33.73
N PRO A 350 24.35 -24.30 34.25
CA PRO A 350 23.81 -23.93 35.56
C PRO A 350 24.73 -24.28 36.74
N GLU A 351 25.56 -25.31 36.62
CA GLU A 351 26.52 -25.76 37.62
C GLU A 351 27.67 -24.76 37.85
N VAL A 352 28.05 -24.03 36.81
CA VAL A 352 29.13 -23.04 36.82
C VAL A 352 28.71 -21.78 37.59
N VAL A 353 27.43 -21.38 37.47
CA VAL A 353 26.86 -20.23 38.19
C VAL A 353 26.78 -20.46 39.71
N ALA A 354 26.74 -21.73 40.14
CA ALA A 354 26.55 -22.09 41.55
C ALA A 354 27.86 -22.25 42.35
N THR A 355 29.00 -22.45 41.67
CA THR A 355 30.27 -22.85 42.33
C THR A 355 31.42 -21.87 42.12
N GLU A 356 31.44 -21.11 41.03
CA GLU A 356 32.42 -20.05 40.82
C GLU A 356 31.67 -18.73 40.57
N PRO A 357 31.79 -17.73 41.46
CA PRO A 357 31.00 -16.50 41.37
C PRO A 357 31.30 -15.66 40.12
N ASP A 358 32.37 -15.95 39.38
CA ASP A 358 32.67 -15.38 38.09
C ASP A 358 32.16 -16.23 36.91
N GLY A 359 31.82 -17.50 37.13
CA GLY A 359 31.28 -18.44 36.15
C GLY A 359 32.05 -18.47 34.82
N SER A 360 33.33 -18.09 34.86
CA SER A 360 33.93 -17.35 33.76
C SER A 360 34.50 -18.27 32.69
N ASP A 361 35.04 -19.43 33.04
CA ASP A 361 35.79 -20.25 32.08
C ASP A 361 34.91 -20.94 31.04
N ALA A 362 33.86 -21.68 31.43
CA ALA A 362 33.00 -22.39 30.48
C ALA A 362 32.17 -21.43 29.62
N VAL A 363 31.61 -20.38 30.23
CA VAL A 363 30.87 -19.33 29.52
C VAL A 363 31.79 -18.56 28.56
N SER A 364 33.01 -18.22 28.99
CA SER A 364 33.98 -17.53 28.12
C SER A 364 34.47 -18.41 26.99
N GLN A 365 34.69 -19.70 27.22
CA GLN A 365 35.08 -20.65 26.17
C GLN A 365 33.99 -20.78 25.09
N ASP A 366 32.73 -20.99 25.50
CA ASP A 366 31.61 -21.08 24.57
C ASP A 366 31.40 -19.78 23.80
N MET A 367 31.49 -18.63 24.48
CA MET A 367 31.40 -17.32 23.83
C MET A 367 32.59 -17.03 22.91
N ALA A 368 33.80 -17.51 23.23
CA ALA A 368 34.97 -17.38 22.35
C ALA A 368 34.80 -18.16 21.03
N VAL A 369 34.08 -19.29 21.06
CA VAL A 369 33.71 -20.06 19.86
C VAL A 369 32.58 -19.39 19.08
N LEU A 370 31.54 -18.90 19.77
CA LEU A 370 30.33 -18.40 19.14
C LEU A 370 30.45 -16.96 18.62
N ARG A 371 31.22 -16.08 19.28
CA ARG A 371 31.33 -14.67 18.92
C ARG A 371 31.87 -14.44 17.49
N PRO A 372 32.92 -15.15 17.01
CA PRO A 372 33.37 -15.02 15.61
C PRO A 372 32.30 -15.42 14.58
N LEU A 373 31.35 -16.28 14.96
CA LEU A 373 30.26 -16.71 14.09
C LEU A 373 29.19 -15.63 13.90
N LEU A 374 29.12 -14.60 14.76
CA LEU A 374 28.18 -13.49 14.64
C LEU A 374 28.26 -12.76 13.28
N ALA A 375 29.48 -12.67 12.72
CA ALA A 375 29.74 -11.98 11.46
C ALA A 375 29.74 -12.91 10.23
N SER A 376 29.77 -14.23 10.40
CA SER A 376 30.01 -15.21 9.33
C SER A 376 28.88 -16.21 9.14
N ASN A 377 28.11 -16.54 10.18
CA ASN A 377 27.00 -17.49 10.11
C ASN A 377 25.69 -16.77 9.75
N THR A 378 24.97 -17.25 8.73
CA THR A 378 23.72 -16.63 8.24
C THR A 378 22.68 -16.38 9.34
N LEU A 379 22.50 -17.32 10.28
CA LEU A 379 21.52 -17.17 11.37
C LEU A 379 21.90 -16.01 12.28
N PHE A 380 23.15 -15.99 12.74
CA PHE A 380 23.63 -14.96 13.66
C PHE A 380 23.75 -13.61 12.95
N LYS A 381 24.22 -13.58 11.69
CA LYS A 381 24.21 -12.36 10.88
C LYS A 381 22.79 -11.82 10.74
N THR A 382 21.77 -12.67 10.62
CA THR A 382 20.38 -12.22 10.49
C THR A 382 19.92 -11.58 11.78
N ALA A 383 20.22 -12.22 12.91
CA ALA A 383 19.91 -11.69 14.23
C ALA A 383 20.63 -10.36 14.52
N VAL A 384 21.92 -10.28 14.17
CA VAL A 384 22.73 -9.06 14.32
C VAL A 384 22.27 -7.95 13.37
N ALA A 385 22.04 -8.25 12.09
CA ALA A 385 21.52 -7.27 11.13
C ALA A 385 20.13 -6.76 11.51
N SER A 386 19.36 -7.57 12.26
CA SER A 386 18.06 -7.18 12.80
C SER A 386 18.14 -6.37 14.10
N GLN A 387 19.35 -6.03 14.58
CA GLN A 387 19.53 -5.13 15.71
C GLN A 387 19.42 -3.67 15.26
N GLY A 388 18.54 -2.93 15.91
CA GLY A 388 18.46 -1.48 15.80
C GLY A 388 17.68 -0.91 16.98
N PRO A 389 18.12 0.21 17.58
CA PRO A 389 17.35 0.89 18.63
C PRO A 389 16.06 1.54 18.09
N SER A 390 15.97 1.65 16.77
CA SER A 390 14.78 2.08 16.06
C SER A 390 14.07 0.83 15.54
N TYR A 391 12.74 0.85 15.51
CA TYR A 391 11.83 -0.11 14.85
C TYR A 391 12.14 -0.39 13.35
N PHE A 392 13.26 0.16 12.88
CA PHE A 392 13.76 0.33 11.55
C PHE A 392 15.25 -0.02 11.64
N TYR A 393 15.62 -1.15 11.03
CA TYR A 393 16.99 -1.55 10.70
C TYR A 393 17.79 -0.31 10.31
N GLY A 394 18.95 0.05 10.88
CA GLY A 394 19.62 1.31 10.46
C GLY A 394 19.91 1.36 8.94
N ASN A 395 20.17 2.53 8.34
CA ASN A 395 20.38 2.68 6.87
C ASN A 395 21.45 1.74 6.28
N ALA A 396 22.40 1.25 7.10
CA ALA A 396 23.39 0.25 6.69
C ALA A 396 22.88 -1.20 6.70
N ALA A 397 21.75 -1.50 7.37
CA ALA A 397 21.30 -2.85 7.70
C ALA A 397 20.44 -3.54 6.62
N GLN A 398 19.91 -2.83 5.63
CA GLN A 398 19.20 -3.48 4.51
C GLN A 398 20.13 -4.03 3.44
N ALA A 399 21.27 -3.38 3.22
CA ALA A 399 22.36 -3.99 2.46
C ALA A 399 22.87 -5.30 3.12
N LEU A 400 22.45 -5.57 4.37
CA LEU A 400 22.95 -6.64 5.22
C LEU A 400 21.95 -7.76 5.49
N TRP A 401 20.72 -7.78 4.94
CA TRP A 401 19.85 -8.95 5.14
C TRP A 401 20.55 -10.18 4.55
N PRO A 402 20.92 -11.16 5.39
CA PRO A 402 21.72 -12.27 4.91
C PRO A 402 20.93 -13.05 3.88
N GLN A 403 21.62 -13.41 2.80
CA GLN A 403 21.01 -14.18 1.73
C GLN A 403 21.50 -15.61 1.76
N ALA A 404 20.56 -16.55 1.64
CA ALA A 404 20.85 -17.97 1.47
C ALA A 404 19.75 -18.59 0.59
N SER A 405 20.13 -19.53 -0.28
CA SER A 405 19.17 -20.29 -1.11
C SER A 405 18.20 -19.40 -1.92
N GLY A 406 18.68 -18.26 -2.42
CA GLY A 406 17.87 -17.30 -3.21
C GLY A 406 16.87 -16.48 -2.39
N LYS A 407 17.01 -16.44 -1.06
CA LYS A 407 16.16 -15.69 -0.15
C LYS A 407 16.97 -14.75 0.72
N ALA A 408 16.37 -13.64 1.12
CA ALA A 408 16.88 -12.74 2.17
C ALA A 408 16.09 -12.98 3.47
N PHE A 409 16.78 -13.02 4.60
CA PHE A 409 16.20 -13.33 5.91
C PHE A 409 16.25 -12.12 6.85
N PHE A 410 15.20 -11.95 7.65
CA PHE A 410 15.08 -10.84 8.61
C PHE A 410 14.09 -11.16 9.74
N PHE A 411 14.13 -10.37 10.83
CA PHE A 411 13.18 -10.46 11.93
C PHE A 411 12.22 -9.26 11.95
N ASN A 412 10.95 -9.47 11.60
CA ASN A 412 10.01 -8.36 11.66
C ASN A 412 9.72 -8.03 13.13
N PHE A 413 10.09 -6.81 13.52
CA PHE A 413 9.94 -6.31 14.87
C PHE A 413 8.47 -6.29 15.32
N TYR A 414 7.56 -5.81 14.47
CA TYR A 414 6.14 -5.64 14.83
C TYR A 414 5.42 -6.98 15.04
N TYR A 415 5.83 -8.01 14.32
CA TYR A 415 5.23 -9.34 14.44
C TYR A 415 5.99 -10.27 15.38
N HIS A 416 7.18 -9.88 15.85
CA HIS A 416 8.05 -10.71 16.68
C HIS A 416 8.26 -12.11 16.07
N LYS A 417 8.55 -12.13 14.77
CA LYS A 417 8.65 -13.36 13.98
C LYS A 417 9.77 -13.27 12.95
N ALA A 418 10.25 -14.44 12.57
CA ALA A 418 11.21 -14.57 11.48
C ALA A 418 10.51 -14.63 10.13
N PHE A 419 11.13 -13.98 9.15
CA PHE A 419 10.66 -13.90 7.78
C PHE A 419 11.78 -14.16 6.79
N SER A 420 11.37 -14.54 5.59
CA SER A 420 12.21 -14.47 4.41
C SER A 420 11.44 -13.89 3.23
N VAL A 421 12.14 -13.33 2.26
CA VAL A 421 11.63 -12.95 0.95
C VAL A 421 12.55 -13.47 -0.15
N ALA A 422 12.04 -13.60 -1.38
CA ALA A 422 12.90 -13.87 -2.53
C ALA A 422 13.92 -12.74 -2.72
N SER A 423 15.14 -13.05 -3.19
CA SER A 423 16.19 -12.03 -3.38
C SER A 423 15.74 -10.88 -4.30
N ALA A 424 14.97 -11.18 -5.36
CA ALA A 424 14.44 -10.14 -6.25
C ALA A 424 13.46 -9.18 -5.54
N THR A 425 12.66 -9.68 -4.58
CA THR A 425 11.80 -8.84 -3.73
C THR A 425 12.64 -8.03 -2.77
N HIS A 426 13.70 -8.60 -2.20
CA HIS A 426 14.60 -7.87 -1.32
C HIS A 426 15.28 -6.69 -2.04
N ASP A 427 15.68 -6.86 -3.30
CA ASP A 427 16.26 -5.77 -4.08
C ASP A 427 15.27 -4.62 -4.30
N ASP A 428 13.99 -4.93 -4.53
CA ASP A 428 12.90 -3.95 -4.56
C ASP A 428 12.71 -3.25 -3.20
N LEU A 429 12.74 -4.04 -2.11
CA LEU A 429 12.57 -3.53 -0.73
C LEU A 429 13.60 -2.47 -0.33
N LYS A 430 14.82 -2.51 -0.90
CA LYS A 430 15.87 -1.51 -0.64
C LYS A 430 15.44 -0.09 -0.98
N ALA A 431 14.55 0.10 -1.96
CA ALA A 431 14.10 1.42 -2.37
C ALA A 431 13.19 2.10 -1.32
N TRP A 432 12.62 1.36 -0.35
CA TRP A 432 11.88 1.93 0.76
C TRP A 432 12.73 2.14 2.01
N GLY A 433 14.01 1.80 1.95
CA GLY A 433 14.89 1.83 3.10
C GLY A 433 14.28 1.07 4.27
N ASN A 434 14.75 1.42 5.47
CA ASN A 434 14.59 0.70 6.72
C ASN A 434 13.16 0.30 7.12
N ALA A 435 12.15 1.02 6.60
CA ALA A 435 10.73 0.72 6.80
C ALA A 435 10.33 -0.67 6.30
N ALA A 436 11.02 -1.20 5.28
CA ALA A 436 10.63 -2.43 4.60
C ALA A 436 10.53 -3.67 5.49
N ALA A 437 11.42 -3.84 6.47
CA ALA A 437 11.32 -5.01 7.36
C ALA A 437 10.30 -4.84 8.50
N GLY A 438 9.65 -3.68 8.59
CA GLY A 438 8.45 -3.50 9.37
C GLY A 438 7.18 -4.00 8.65
N PHE A 439 7.22 -4.16 7.34
CA PHE A 439 6.04 -4.53 6.55
C PHE A 439 5.59 -5.96 6.85
N SER A 440 4.27 -6.19 6.82
CA SER A 440 3.74 -7.51 6.47
C SER A 440 3.81 -7.73 4.96
N ASP A 441 3.51 -8.93 4.51
CA ASP A 441 3.27 -9.23 3.09
C ASP A 441 2.20 -8.29 2.52
N LYS A 442 1.11 -8.06 3.26
CA LYS A 442 0.03 -7.16 2.85
C LYS A 442 0.46 -5.70 2.81
N GLU A 443 1.20 -5.24 3.82
CA GLU A 443 1.76 -3.88 3.84
C GLU A 443 2.73 -3.67 2.67
N TRP A 444 3.54 -4.67 2.31
CA TRP A 444 4.38 -4.61 1.10
C TRP A 444 3.55 -4.44 -0.18
N PHE A 445 2.47 -5.20 -0.34
CA PHE A 445 1.61 -5.06 -1.51
C PHE A 445 0.95 -3.67 -1.57
N ALA A 446 0.47 -3.15 -0.43
CA ALA A 446 -0.13 -1.82 -0.35
C ALA A 446 0.88 -0.73 -0.74
N GLU A 447 2.14 -0.84 -0.31
CA GLU A 447 3.22 0.07 -0.72
C GLU A 447 3.55 -0.02 -2.21
N VAL A 448 3.64 -1.25 -2.74
CA VAL A 448 3.82 -1.47 -4.19
C VAL A 448 2.68 -0.80 -4.96
N TYR A 449 1.43 -1.00 -4.54
CA TYR A 449 0.26 -0.40 -5.16
C TYR A 449 0.31 1.14 -5.09
N ALA A 450 0.63 1.70 -3.93
CA ALA A 450 0.68 3.15 -3.73
C ALA A 450 1.75 3.82 -4.59
N SER A 451 2.93 3.20 -4.69
CA SER A 451 4.03 3.65 -5.55
C SER A 451 3.70 3.44 -7.03
N TRP A 452 3.05 2.33 -7.40
CA TRP A 452 2.67 2.05 -8.78
C TRP A 452 1.73 3.13 -9.33
N TYR A 453 0.78 3.61 -8.54
CA TYR A 453 -0.16 4.67 -8.93
C TYR A 453 0.20 6.06 -8.40
N GLU A 454 1.46 6.28 -8.05
CA GLU A 454 1.94 7.58 -7.55
C GLU A 454 1.96 8.66 -8.63
N THR A 455 2.29 8.27 -9.86
CA THR A 455 2.36 9.18 -11.00
C THR A 455 1.22 8.90 -11.99
N ALA A 456 1.03 9.81 -12.95
CA ALA A 456 0.01 9.66 -13.99
C ALA A 456 0.25 8.45 -14.92
N THR A 457 1.49 7.95 -14.98
CA THR A 457 1.84 6.75 -15.77
C THR A 457 2.11 5.60 -14.79
N PRO A 458 1.20 4.62 -14.65
CA PRO A 458 1.35 3.56 -13.66
C PRO A 458 2.68 2.81 -13.80
N GLY A 459 3.36 2.58 -12.67
CA GLY A 459 4.65 1.89 -12.60
C GLY A 459 5.88 2.71 -12.98
N SER A 460 5.73 4.02 -13.29
CA SER A 460 6.86 4.86 -13.71
C SER A 460 7.60 5.57 -12.57
N SER A 461 7.09 5.52 -11.33
CA SER A 461 7.72 6.12 -10.16
C SER A 461 9.10 5.54 -9.84
N ARG A 462 9.30 4.25 -10.15
CA ARG A 462 10.56 3.51 -9.97
C ARG A 462 10.53 2.19 -10.72
N ALA A 463 11.68 1.50 -10.77
CA ALA A 463 11.75 0.15 -11.30
C ALA A 463 11.12 -0.85 -10.31
N PHE A 464 10.25 -1.73 -10.81
CA PHE A 464 9.69 -2.85 -10.06
C PHE A 464 10.20 -4.18 -10.63
N PRO A 465 10.25 -5.26 -9.83
CA PRO A 465 10.51 -6.59 -10.35
C PRO A 465 9.54 -6.96 -11.48
N ALA A 466 10.01 -7.75 -12.45
CA ALA A 466 9.21 -8.14 -13.62
C ALA A 466 7.91 -8.87 -13.23
N PHE A 467 7.95 -9.67 -12.16
CA PHE A 467 6.77 -10.38 -11.65
C PHE A 467 5.72 -9.42 -11.07
N VAL A 468 6.15 -8.36 -10.37
CA VAL A 468 5.27 -7.29 -9.88
C VAL A 468 4.65 -6.54 -11.06
N THR A 469 5.47 -6.12 -12.01
CA THR A 469 5.01 -5.43 -13.23
C THR A 469 3.95 -6.24 -13.97
N THR A 470 4.20 -7.55 -14.14
CA THR A 470 3.27 -8.48 -14.78
C THR A 470 1.97 -8.59 -14.01
N PHE A 471 2.04 -8.75 -12.68
CA PHE A 471 0.86 -8.87 -11.83
C PHE A 471 0.03 -7.58 -11.82
N MET A 472 0.68 -6.42 -11.71
CA MET A 472 -0.01 -5.12 -11.70
C MET A 472 -0.75 -4.88 -13.01
N ASN A 473 -0.12 -5.17 -14.16
CA ASN A 473 -0.73 -4.97 -15.47
C ASN A 473 -1.81 -6.00 -15.82
N ASN A 474 -1.63 -7.28 -15.44
CA ASN A 474 -2.53 -8.35 -15.89
C ASN A 474 -3.62 -8.70 -14.87
N THR A 475 -3.40 -8.42 -13.59
CA THR A 475 -4.32 -8.80 -12.51
C THR A 475 -4.91 -7.56 -11.86
N VAL A 476 -4.07 -6.66 -11.34
CA VAL A 476 -4.56 -5.49 -10.59
C VAL A 476 -5.34 -4.54 -11.48
N ALA A 477 -4.82 -4.18 -12.66
CA ALA A 477 -5.50 -3.26 -13.58
C ALA A 477 -6.91 -3.73 -14.04
N ASN A 478 -7.23 -5.02 -13.87
CA ASN A 478 -8.50 -5.62 -14.26
C ASN A 478 -9.51 -5.74 -13.10
N VAL A 479 -9.18 -5.25 -11.90
CA VAL A 479 -10.12 -5.23 -10.77
C VAL A 479 -11.35 -4.40 -11.14
N GLY A 480 -12.54 -4.96 -10.91
CA GLY A 480 -13.82 -4.31 -11.22
C GLY A 480 -14.22 -4.35 -12.71
N ALA A 481 -13.46 -5.00 -13.59
CA ALA A 481 -13.88 -5.21 -14.96
C ALA A 481 -15.10 -6.15 -15.02
N PRO A 482 -16.21 -5.76 -15.69
CA PRO A 482 -17.38 -6.62 -15.86
C PRO A 482 -17.00 -7.82 -16.74
N GLY A 483 -16.64 -8.93 -16.10
CA GLY A 483 -16.14 -10.13 -16.79
C GLY A 483 -14.90 -10.75 -16.15
N GLY A 484 -14.24 -10.06 -15.22
CA GLY A 484 -13.19 -10.62 -14.35
C GLY A 484 -13.80 -11.51 -13.27
N GLY A 485 -14.56 -12.54 -13.68
CA GLY A 485 -14.96 -13.60 -12.78
C GLY A 485 -13.71 -14.12 -12.08
N ALA A 486 -13.78 -14.23 -10.75
CA ALA A 486 -12.78 -14.95 -9.97
C ALA A 486 -12.37 -16.22 -10.76
N PRO A 487 -11.08 -16.55 -10.90
CA PRO A 487 -10.67 -17.77 -11.56
C PRO A 487 -11.50 -18.89 -10.93
N SER A 488 -12.33 -19.54 -11.75
CA SER A 488 -13.36 -20.45 -11.27
C SER A 488 -12.71 -21.44 -10.30
N GLY A 489 -13.02 -21.30 -9.02
CA GLY A 489 -12.71 -22.32 -8.02
C GLY A 489 -13.50 -23.56 -8.40
N GLY A 490 -12.92 -24.41 -9.23
CA GLY A 490 -13.47 -25.67 -9.67
C GLY A 490 -13.59 -26.63 -8.50
N GLY A 491 -14.67 -26.49 -7.73
CA GLY A 491 -15.06 -27.36 -6.62
C GLY A 491 -16.48 -27.89 -6.82
N GLY A 492 -16.85 -28.24 -8.05
CA GLY A 492 -18.10 -28.94 -8.36
C GLY A 492 -17.85 -30.44 -8.40
N ASN A 493 -18.12 -31.14 -7.31
CA ASN A 493 -18.07 -32.60 -7.24
C ASN A 493 -19.14 -33.18 -8.19
N PRO A 494 -18.79 -33.97 -9.22
CA PRO A 494 -19.78 -34.55 -10.12
C PRO A 494 -20.56 -35.62 -9.37
N ARG A 495 -21.86 -35.37 -9.19
CA ARG A 495 -22.83 -36.39 -8.75
C ARG A 495 -22.82 -37.52 -9.78
N VAL A 496 -22.32 -38.69 -9.38
CA VAL A 496 -22.48 -39.94 -10.14
C VAL A 496 -23.95 -40.36 -10.03
N PRO A 497 -24.67 -40.64 -11.13
CA PRO A 497 -26.00 -41.22 -11.05
C PRO A 497 -25.90 -42.70 -10.64
N HIS A 498 -26.75 -43.09 -9.69
CA HIS A 498 -27.07 -44.49 -9.40
C HIS A 498 -28.03 -45.05 -10.44
#